data_AF-A0A7C5FVR4-F1
#
_entry.id   AF-A0A7C5FVR4-F1
#
_cell.length_a   1.000
_cell.length_b   1.000
_cell.length_c   1.000
_cell.angle_alpha   90.00
_cell.angle_beta   90.00
_cell.angle_gamma   90.00
#
_symmetry.space_group_name_H-M   'P 1'
#
loop_
_entity.id
_entity.type
_entity.pdbx_description
1 polymer ?
#
loop_
_entity_poly.entity_id
_entity_poly.type
_entity_poly.pdbx_seq_one_letter_code
_entity_poly.pdbx_strand_id
1 'polypeptide(L)'
;MFSNLEAGIVQSAQLEPDGRYRLPEIPVGEYRVYFGDPPPPGPDETGPSVERVPLPIPQQYKSQDTSQLSAKLTAGTNKVDFNLQ
;
A
#
# COMPACT_ATOMS: atom_id res chain seq x y z
N MET A 1 -1.16 0.89 -1.26
CA MET A 1 -2.51 0.51 -1.74
C MET A 1 -2.35 -0.32 -3.00
N PHE A 2 -3.20 -1.33 -3.16
CA PHE A 2 -3.26 -2.27 -4.28
C PHE A 2 -4.67 -2.20 -4.85
N SER A 3 -4.81 -1.81 -6.12
CA SER A 3 -6.11 -1.67 -6.76
C SER A 3 -6.19 -2.47 -8.05
N ASN A 4 -7.26 -3.24 -8.18
CA ASN A 4 -7.70 -3.86 -9.41
C ASN A 4 -9.13 -3.38 -9.65
N LEU A 5 -9.26 -2.31 -10.44
CA LEU A 5 -10.55 -1.67 -10.69
C LEU A 5 -11.46 -2.52 -11.58
N GLU A 6 -10.89 -3.37 -12.43
CA GLU A 6 -11.65 -4.30 -13.28
C GLU A 6 -12.38 -5.34 -12.43
N ALA A 7 -11.75 -5.81 -11.36
CA ALA A 7 -12.34 -6.72 -10.37
C ALA A 7 -13.08 -5.99 -9.23
N GLY A 8 -13.05 -4.66 -9.18
CA GLY A 8 -13.65 -3.87 -8.09
C GLY A 8 -12.93 -4.04 -6.73
N ILE A 9 -11.64 -4.37 -6.74
CA ILE A 9 -10.86 -4.64 -5.53
C ILE A 9 -9.95 -3.45 -5.23
N VAL A 10 -10.02 -2.93 -4.01
CA VAL A 10 -9.05 -1.98 -3.46
C VAL A 10 -8.64 -2.47 -2.10
N GLN A 11 -7.34 -2.71 -1.92
CA GLN A 11 -6.78 -3.15 -0.65
C GLN A 11 -5.66 -2.21 -0.20
N SER A 12 -5.55 -2.04 1.12
CA SER A 12 -4.48 -1.27 1.73
C SER A 12 -3.71 -2.11 2.74
N ALA A 13 -2.46 -1.70 2.98
CA ALA A 13 -1.61 -2.26 4.01
C ALA A 13 -0.86 -1.10 4.65
N GLN A 14 -0.61 -1.22 5.94
CA GLN A 14 0.32 -0.32 6.62
C GLN A 14 1.73 -0.57 6.06
N LEU A 15 2.41 0.52 5.73
CA LEU A 15 3.82 0.50 5.38
C LEU A 15 4.61 0.85 6.63
N GLU A 16 5.50 -0.04 7.02
CA GLU A 16 6.36 0.12 8.19
C GLU A 16 7.53 1.07 7.86
N PRO A 17 8.14 1.74 8.86
CA PRO A 17 9.26 2.67 8.66
C PRO A 17 10.48 2.05 7.96
N ASP A 18 10.63 0.73 7.98
CA ASP A 18 11.69 0.00 7.30
C ASP A 18 11.29 -0.46 5.87
N GLY A 19 10.16 -0.02 5.36
CA GLY A 19 9.67 -0.28 4.00
C GLY A 19 8.96 -1.63 3.83
N ARG A 20 8.84 -2.43 4.89
CA ARG A 20 8.05 -3.66 4.87
C ARG A 20 6.55 -3.36 4.96
N TYR A 21 5.75 -4.19 4.31
CA TYR A 21 4.30 -4.15 4.37
C TYR A 21 3.75 -5.57 4.33
N ARG A 22 2.51 -5.75 4.79
CA ARG A 22 1.81 -7.03 4.71
C ARG A 22 0.37 -6.80 4.30
N LEU A 23 0.00 -7.36 3.16
CA LEU A 23 -1.40 -7.41 2.74
C LEU A 23 -2.11 -8.62 3.38
N PRO A 24 -3.40 -8.49 3.70
CA PRO A 24 -4.26 -9.65 3.90
C PRO A 24 -4.37 -10.44 2.59
N GLU A 25 -4.90 -11.67 2.66
CA GLU A 25 -5.17 -12.47 1.48
C GLU A 25 -6.13 -11.71 0.54
N ILE A 26 -5.70 -11.53 -0.70
CA ILE A 26 -6.50 -10.90 -1.76
C ILE A 26 -6.48 -11.77 -3.02
N PRO A 27 -7.52 -11.69 -3.87
CA PRO A 27 -7.61 -12.49 -5.08
C PRO A 27 -6.39 -12.35 -5.98
N VAL A 28 -6.05 -13.43 -6.68
CA VAL A 28 -5.03 -13.42 -7.73
C VAL A 28 -5.39 -12.42 -8.83
N GLY A 29 -4.40 -11.78 -9.43
CA GLY A 29 -4.63 -10.79 -10.47
C GLY A 29 -3.51 -9.77 -10.58
N GLU A 30 -3.70 -8.83 -11.50
CA GLU A 30 -2.82 -7.69 -11.68
C GLU A 30 -3.40 -6.49 -10.95
N TYR A 31 -2.55 -5.81 -10.17
CA TYR A 31 -2.93 -4.68 -9.33
C TYR A 31 -2.05 -3.50 -9.67
N ARG A 32 -2.64 -2.31 -9.71
CA ARG A 32 -1.90 -1.05 -9.65
C ARG A 32 -1.55 -0.76 -8.21
N VAL A 33 -0.37 -0.17 -7.99
CA VAL A 33 0.15 0.11 -6.65
C VAL A 33 0.48 1.58 -6.51
N TYR A 34 0.10 2.17 -5.38
CA TYR A 34 0.46 3.54 -5.01
C TYR A 34 0.49 3.67 -3.49
N PHE A 35 1.20 4.67 -2.98
CA PHE A 35 1.41 4.91 -1.57
C PHE A 35 0.60 6.13 -1.12
N GLY A 36 -0.62 5.87 -0.65
CA GLY A 36 -1.44 6.91 -0.03
C GLY A 36 -0.91 7.31 1.35
N ASP A 37 -1.28 8.51 1.79
CA ASP A 37 -1.06 8.91 3.17
C ASP A 37 -1.84 7.99 4.11
N PRO A 38 -1.30 7.71 5.30
CA PRO A 38 -1.92 6.75 6.20
C PRO A 38 -3.21 7.35 6.78
N PRO A 39 -4.26 6.54 7.01
CA PRO A 39 -5.55 7.06 7.47
C PRO A 39 -5.40 7.77 8.81
N PRO A 40 -6.14 8.85 9.10
CA PRO A 40 -6.06 9.52 10.39
C PRO A 40 -6.34 8.53 11.52
N PRO A 41 -5.75 8.73 12.72
CA PRO A 41 -6.06 7.88 13.86
C PRO A 41 -7.57 7.88 14.12
N GLY A 42 -8.09 6.71 14.45
CA GLY A 42 -9.49 6.51 14.78
C GLY A 42 -9.87 7.24 16.08
N PRO A 43 -11.16 7.59 16.25
CA PRO A 43 -11.62 8.37 17.41
C PRO A 43 -11.45 7.66 18.77
N ASP A 44 -11.24 6.34 18.76
CA ASP A 44 -11.07 5.51 19.97
C ASP A 44 -9.59 5.22 20.30
N GLU A 45 -8.64 5.67 19.46
CA GLU A 45 -7.21 5.54 19.71
C GLU A 45 -6.76 6.55 20.77
N THR A 46 -7.04 6.24 22.04
CA THR A 46 -6.57 6.98 23.23
C THR A 46 -5.12 6.62 23.63
N GLY A 47 -4.42 5.86 22.77
CA GLY A 47 -3.00 5.58 22.92
C GLY A 47 -2.13 6.79 22.55
N PRO A 48 -0.84 6.82 22.93
CA PRO A 48 0.07 7.82 22.39
C PRO A 48 0.00 7.73 20.87
N SER A 49 -0.30 8.85 20.21
CA SER A 49 -0.14 8.99 18.77
C SER A 49 1.27 8.53 18.44
N VAL A 50 1.42 7.29 17.99
CA VAL A 50 2.69 6.85 17.43
C VAL A 50 2.93 7.81 16.27
N GLU A 51 3.90 8.69 16.44
CA GLU A 51 4.25 9.67 15.44
C GLU A 51 4.68 8.86 14.21
N ARG A 52 3.74 8.68 13.28
CA ARG A 52 3.97 7.88 12.09
C ARG A 52 4.97 8.66 11.26
N VAL A 53 6.24 8.25 11.35
CA VAL A 53 7.33 8.85 10.59
C VAL A 53 6.94 8.78 9.12
N PRO A 54 6.71 9.92 8.44
CA PRO A 54 6.38 9.92 7.03
C PRO A 54 7.58 9.36 6.27
N LEU A 55 7.36 8.26 5.55
CA LEU A 55 8.39 7.73 4.66
C LEU A 55 8.61 8.71 3.50
N PRO A 56 9.86 8.97 3.09
CA PRO A 56 10.19 9.86 1.98
C PRO A 56 9.85 9.20 0.64
N ILE A 57 8.56 8.98 0.39
CA ILE A 57 8.06 8.40 -0.85
C ILE A 57 7.89 9.51 -1.89
N PRO A 58 8.53 9.40 -3.06
CA PRO A 58 8.40 10.40 -4.13
C PRO A 58 6.94 10.60 -4.55
N GLN A 59 6.58 11.85 -4.86
CA GLN A 59 5.19 12.25 -5.14
C GLN A 59 4.55 11.45 -6.28
N GLN A 60 5.33 11.05 -7.29
CA GLN A 60 4.85 10.25 -8.41
C GLN A 60 4.24 8.90 -7.98
N TYR A 61 4.67 8.35 -6.85
CA TYR A 61 4.15 7.08 -6.34
C TYR A 61 2.96 7.25 -5.39
N LYS A 62 2.54 8.48 -5.07
CA LYS A 62 1.47 8.74 -4.09
C LYS A 62 0.04 8.63 -4.65
N SER A 63 -0.11 8.65 -5.98
CA SER A 63 -1.43 8.60 -6.63
C SER A 63 -1.51 7.43 -7.61
N GLN A 64 -2.69 6.83 -7.72
CA GLN A 64 -2.96 5.75 -8.68
C GLN A 64 -2.77 6.19 -10.14
N ASP A 65 -2.98 7.47 -10.44
CA ASP A 65 -2.89 8.04 -11.78
C ASP A 65 -1.43 8.24 -12.23
N THR A 66 -0.58 8.69 -11.31
CA THR A 66 0.83 8.98 -11.58
C THR A 66 1.74 7.79 -11.31
N SER A 67 1.33 6.89 -10.41
CA SER A 67 2.12 5.71 -10.05
C SER A 67 2.02 4.68 -11.16
N GLN A 68 3.17 4.35 -11.74
CA GLN A 68 3.30 3.29 -12.74
C GLN A 68 3.65 1.94 -12.11
N LEU A 69 3.57 1.82 -10.78
CA LEU A 69 3.86 0.57 -10.08
C LEU A 69 2.73 -0.43 -10.31
N SER A 70 3.10 -1.66 -10.62
CA SER A 70 2.18 -2.78 -10.76
C SER A 70 2.68 -3.99 -9.98
N ALA A 71 1.74 -4.82 -9.53
CA ALA A 71 2.01 -6.07 -8.84
C ALA A 71 1.13 -7.17 -9.43
N LYS A 72 1.77 -8.28 -9.81
CA LYS A 72 1.07 -9.48 -10.23
C LYS A 72 1.05 -10.48 -9.09
N LEU A 73 -0.15 -10.81 -8.62
CA LEU A 73 -0.36 -11.77 -7.55
C LEU A 73 -0.81 -13.11 -8.11
N THR A 74 -0.13 -14.17 -7.72
CA THR A 74 -0.45 -15.56 -8.07
C THR A 74 -0.98 -16.31 -6.84
N ALA A 75 -1.44 -17.55 -7.05
CA ALA A 75 -1.89 -18.38 -5.95
C ALA A 75 -0.74 -18.68 -4.99
N GLY A 76 -0.99 -18.57 -3.68
CA GLY A 76 -0.01 -18.82 -2.63
C GLY A 76 0.73 -17.57 -2.14
N THR A 77 1.91 -17.76 -1.58
CA THR A 77 2.71 -16.68 -1.01
C THR A 77 3.37 -15.83 -2.10
N ASN A 78 3.09 -14.53 -2.08
CA ASN A 78 3.70 -13.56 -2.98
C ASN A 78 4.69 -12.67 -2.22
N LYS A 79 5.82 -12.35 -2.85
CA LYS A 79 6.77 -11.32 -2.41
C LYS A 79 6.94 -10.33 -3.55
N VAL A 80 6.59 -9.07 -3.31
CA VAL A 80 6.69 -7.99 -4.30
C VAL A 80 7.50 -6.86 -3.69
N ASP A 81 8.65 -6.56 -4.28
CA ASP A 81 9.55 -5.50 -3.86
C ASP A 81 9.43 -4.32 -4.85
N PHE A 82 9.25 -3.10 -4.34
CA PHE A 82 9.18 -1.90 -5.17
C PHE A 82 10.44 -1.06 -4.96
N ASN A 83 11.14 -0.79 -6.05
CA ASN A 83 12.26 0.13 -6.04
C ASN A 83 11.76 1.52 -6.44
N LEU A 84 11.82 2.48 -5.51
CA LEU A 84 11.42 3.86 -5.75
C LEU A 84 12.65 4.61 -6.27
N GLN A 85 12.55 5.16 -7.48
CA GLN A 85 13.62 5.93 -8.14
C GLN A 85 13.41 7.43 -7.94
#